data_AF-A0A5J5C7F4-F1
#
_entry.id   AF-A0A5J5C7F4-F1
#
_cell.length_a   1.000
_cell.length_b   1.000
_cell.length_c   1.000
_cell.angle_alpha   90.00
_cell.angle_beta   90.00
_cell.angle_gamma   90.00
#
_symmetry.space_group_name_H-M   'P 1'
#
loop_
_entity.id
_entity.type
_entity.pdbx_description
1 polymer ?
#
loop_
_entity_poly.entity_id
_entity_poly.type
_entity_poly.pdbx_seq_one_letter_code
_entity_poly.pdbx_strand_id
1 'polypeptide(L)'
;MAIAAARMGLHCSTIGHVDNEIFRHFLLDVLFDDRIGTVGMSKDNHVVICLSAAYETLLCWVFGGPFAKTVFAVKLIFISSPHSVG
;
A
#
# COMPACT_ATOMS: atom_id res chain seq x y z
N MET A 1 -5.41 7.41 -7.86
CA MET A 1 -5.30 7.95 -9.24
C MET A 1 -5.20 6.85 -10.29
N ALA A 2 -4.25 5.91 -10.16
CA ALA A 2 -4.07 4.83 -11.16
C ALA A 2 -5.34 4.02 -11.44
N ILE A 3 -6.10 3.65 -10.40
CA ILE A 3 -7.41 2.97 -10.54
C ILE A 3 -8.36 3.74 -11.46
N ALA A 4 -8.51 5.05 -11.25
CA ALA A 4 -9.38 5.86 -12.11
C ALA A 4 -8.84 5.93 -13.54
N ALA A 5 -7.53 6.07 -13.73
CA ALA A 5 -6.90 6.12 -15.05
C ALA A 5 -7.08 4.81 -15.83
N ALA A 6 -6.84 3.66 -15.18
CA ALA A 6 -7.06 2.35 -15.78
C ALA A 6 -8.52 2.13 -16.18
N ARG A 7 -9.48 2.56 -15.34
CA ARG A 7 -10.91 2.50 -15.66
C ARG A 7 -11.32 3.43 -16.80
N MET A 8 -10.56 4.49 -17.07
CA MET A 8 -10.72 5.32 -18.27
C MET A 8 -10.07 4.70 -19.53
N GLY A 9 -9.55 3.47 -19.44
CA GLY A 9 -8.92 2.77 -20.57
C GLY A 9 -7.46 3.15 -20.80
N LEU A 10 -6.84 3.87 -19.87
CA LEU A 10 -5.43 4.26 -19.97
C LEU A 10 -4.54 3.15 -19.41
N HIS A 11 -3.47 2.83 -20.12
CA HIS A 11 -2.42 1.97 -19.59
C HIS A 11 -1.58 2.75 -18.58
N CYS A 12 -1.53 2.30 -17.33
CA CYS A 12 -0.77 2.97 -16.29
C CYS A 12 -0.04 1.98 -15.38
N SER A 13 0.95 2.50 -14.66
CA SER A 13 1.69 1.73 -13.67
C SER A 13 1.89 2.54 -12.40
N THR A 14 1.90 1.87 -11.25
CA THR A 14 2.11 2.48 -9.94
C THR A 14 3.44 2.06 -9.34
N ILE A 15 4.08 3.03 -8.67
CA ILE A 15 5.25 2.82 -7.84
C ILE A 15 4.82 3.13 -6.40
N GLY A 16 5.20 2.27 -5.47
CA GLY A 16 4.87 2.43 -4.05
C GLY A 16 5.56 1.36 -3.20
N HIS A 17 5.51 1.55 -1.89
CA HIS A 17 6.01 0.58 -0.93
C HIS A 17 4.89 0.28 0.07
N VAL A 18 4.73 -1.01 0.38
CA VAL A 18 3.76 -1.48 1.38
C VAL A 18 4.49 -2.52 2.21
N ASP A 19 4.94 -2.22 3.42
CA ASP A 19 5.64 -3.17 4.28
C ASP A 19 4.77 -4.35 4.74
N ASN A 20 3.51 -4.09 5.08
CA ASN A 20 2.63 -5.12 5.62
C ASN A 20 2.21 -6.13 4.53
N GLU A 21 2.52 -7.41 4.72
CA GLU A 21 2.27 -8.47 3.75
C GLU A 21 0.79 -8.67 3.42
N ILE A 22 -0.10 -8.60 4.41
CA ILE A 22 -1.55 -8.79 4.20
C ILE A 22 -2.11 -7.64 3.36
N PHE A 23 -1.81 -6.40 3.73
CA PHE A 23 -2.28 -5.23 2.99
C PHE A 23 -1.59 -5.08 1.64
N ARG A 24 -0.35 -5.55 1.50
CA ARG A 24 0.37 -5.60 0.23
C ARG A 24 -0.33 -6.55 -0.72
N HIS A 25 -0.63 -7.78 -0.30
CA HIS A 25 -1.30 -8.77 -1.16
C HIS A 25 -2.65 -8.24 -1.62
N PHE A 26 -3.47 -7.75 -0.68
CA PHE A 26 -4.74 -7.12 -0.97
C PHE A 26 -4.61 -5.96 -1.99
N LEU A 27 -3.64 -5.06 -1.81
CA LEU A 27 -3.47 -3.93 -2.72
C LEU A 27 -2.97 -4.38 -4.09
N LEU A 28 -2.06 -5.36 -4.16
CA LEU A 28 -1.58 -5.92 -5.41
C LEU A 28 -2.71 -6.61 -6.19
N ASP A 29 -3.57 -7.36 -5.52
CA ASP A 29 -4.74 -8.00 -6.13
C ASP A 29 -5.68 -6.96 -6.72
N VAL A 30 -6.01 -5.91 -5.95
CA VAL A 30 -6.88 -4.81 -6.43
C VAL A 30 -6.28 -4.10 -7.65
N LEU A 31 -4.97 -3.85 -7.65
CA LEU A 31 -4.28 -3.20 -8.78
C LEU A 31 -4.21 -4.12 -10.00
N PHE A 32 -3.98 -5.42 -9.79
CA PHE A 32 -3.95 -6.42 -10.85
C PHE A 32 -5.32 -6.58 -11.52
N ASP A 33 -6.40 -6.62 -10.74
CA ASP A 33 -7.77 -6.74 -11.24
C ASP A 33 -8.17 -5.53 -12.12
N ASP A 34 -7.73 -4.32 -11.75
CA ASP A 34 -7.90 -3.11 -12.56
C ASP A 34 -6.85 -2.99 -13.70
N ARG A 35 -6.03 -4.03 -13.96
CA ARG A 35 -4.99 -4.10 -15.02
C ARG A 35 -3.91 -3.03 -14.91
N ILE A 36 -3.54 -2.67 -13.69
CA ILE A 36 -2.50 -1.67 -13.41
C ILE A 36 -1.17 -2.37 -13.20
N GLY A 37 -0.13 -1.96 -13.94
CA GLY A 37 1.22 -2.46 -13.71
C GLY A 37 1.78 -1.98 -12.37
N THR A 38 2.55 -2.82 -11.68
CA THR A 38 3.20 -2.42 -10.42
C THR A 38 4.72 -2.52 -10.55
N VAL A 39 5.44 -1.52 -10.04
CA VAL A 39 6.91 -1.48 -10.06
C VAL A 39 7.38 -1.17 -8.64
N GLY A 40 8.29 -1.99 -8.11
CA GLY A 40 8.86 -1.81 -6.77
C GLY A 40 7.94 -2.17 -5.60
N MET A 41 6.70 -2.61 -5.87
CA MET A 41 5.76 -3.11 -4.85
C MET A 41 5.87 -4.63 -4.59
N SER A 42 6.61 -5.36 -5.44
CA SER A 42 6.89 -6.79 -5.31
C SER A 42 8.20 -7.04 -4.57
N LYS A 43 8.27 -8.11 -3.76
CA LYS A 43 9.37 -8.42 -2.85
C LYS A 43 10.63 -8.98 -3.55
N ASP A 44 10.60 -9.15 -4.87
CA ASP A 44 11.62 -9.89 -5.63
C ASP A 44 12.84 -9.08 -6.09
N ASN A 45 13.19 -7.99 -5.42
CA ASN A 45 14.50 -7.36 -5.61
C ASN A 45 15.33 -7.46 -4.33
N HIS A 46 16.07 -8.56 -4.22
CA HIS A 46 17.42 -8.51 -3.65
C HIS A 46 18.15 -7.32 -4.29
N VAL A 47 18.84 -6.53 -3.45
CA VAL A 47 19.66 -5.35 -3.81
C VAL A 47 18.88 -4.05 -3.99
N VAL A 48 18.70 -3.30 -2.89
CA VAL A 48 19.43 -2.03 -2.67
C VAL A 48 19.65 -1.88 -1.16
N ILE A 49 20.87 -2.20 -0.71
CA ILE A 49 21.43 -1.68 0.53
C ILE A 49 21.72 -0.21 0.25
N CYS A 50 20.83 0.70 0.63
CA CYS A 50 21.14 2.08 1.00
C CYS A 50 19.85 2.81 1.34
N LEU A 51 19.77 3.29 2.59
CA LEU A 51 18.69 4.09 3.15
C LEU A 51 17.43 3.28 3.49
N SER A 52 17.56 2.47 4.54
CA SER A 52 16.46 2.05 5.41
C SER A 52 15.76 3.27 6.02
N ALA A 53 15.02 4.03 5.22
CA ALA A 53 13.91 4.79 5.74
C ALA A 53 12.78 3.78 5.94
N ALA A 54 12.38 3.58 7.19
CA ALA A 54 11.23 2.75 7.54
C ALA A 54 9.97 3.42 6.95
N TYR A 55 9.62 3.08 5.71
CA TYR A 55 8.46 3.65 5.02
C TYR A 55 7.22 2.84 5.38
N GLU A 56 6.66 3.13 6.57
CA GLU A 56 5.55 2.38 7.13
C GLU A 56 4.27 2.42 6.27
N THR A 57 3.50 1.32 6.28
CA THR A 57 2.18 1.27 5.63
C THR A 57 1.17 2.11 6.42
N LEU A 58 0.70 3.19 5.81
CA LEU A 58 -0.33 4.06 6.38
C LEU A 58 -1.72 3.44 6.22
N LEU A 59 -2.43 3.23 7.32
CA LEU A 59 -3.83 2.84 7.31
C LEU A 59 -4.71 4.08 7.56
N CYS A 60 -5.67 4.32 6.68
CA CYS A 60 -6.65 5.39 6.84
C CYS A 60 -8.03 4.80 7.13
N TRP A 61 -8.58 5.11 8.30
CA TRP A 61 -9.94 4.78 8.68
C TRP A 61 -10.84 5.94 8.33
N VAL A 62 -11.87 5.65 7.55
CA VAL A 62 -12.87 6.63 7.13
C VAL A 62 -14.16 6.31 7.85
N PHE A 63 -14.65 7.23 8.68
CA PHE A 63 -15.95 7.11 9.32
C PHE A 63 -16.92 8.08 8.64
N GLY A 64 -17.94 7.53 7.97
CA GLY A 64 -18.99 8.28 7.29
C GLY A 64 -20.34 8.01 7.94
N GLY A 65 -21.01 9.06 8.42
CA GLY A 65 -22.42 9.02 8.83
C GLY A 65 -23.29 9.83 7.86
N PRO A 66 -24.59 9.52 7.74
CA PRO A 66 -25.48 10.14 6.73
C PRO A 66 -25.64 11.66 6.84
N PHE A 67 -25.24 12.27 7.97
CA PHE A 67 -25.35 13.71 8.22
C PHE A 67 -24.03 14.37 8.66
N ALA A 68 -22.90 13.66 8.62
CA ALA A 68 -21.61 14.17 9.12
C ALA A 68 -20.57 14.27 8.01
N LYS A 69 -19.70 15.29 8.10
CA LYS A 69 -18.51 15.42 7.26
C LYS A 69 -17.63 14.18 7.43
N THR A 70 -17.11 13.65 6.33
CA THR A 70 -16.18 12.50 6.34
C THR A 70 -14.97 12.83 7.23
N VAL A 71 -14.80 12.09 8.32
CA VAL A 71 -13.62 12.19 9.18
C VAL A 71 -12.63 11.10 8.77
N PHE A 72 -11.39 11.52 8.52
CA PHE A 72 -10.28 10.62 8.23
C PHE A 72 -9.43 10.49 9.50
N ALA A 73 -9.29 9.29 10.02
CA ALA A 73 -8.30 8.97 11.04
C ALA A 73 -7.18 8.17 10.38
N VAL A 74 -5.95 8.70 10.40
CA VAL A 74 -4.78 7.95 9.91
C VAL A 74 -4.11 7.32 11.13
N LYS A 75 -4.05 5.98 11.16
CA LYS A 75 -3.31 5.24 12.18
C LYS A 75 -2.04 4.67 11.55
N LEU A 76 -0.89 5.10 12.07
CA LEU A 76 0.38 4.41 11.87
C LEU A 76 0.33 3.12 12.70
N ILE A 77 0.54 1.96 12.07
CA ILE A 77 0.58 0.67 12.78
C ILE A 77 2.02 0.15 12.73
N PHE A 78 2.72 0.25 13.86
CA PHE A 78 4.01 -0.41 14.07
C PHE A 78 3.76 -1.87 14.43
N ILE A 79 4.14 -2.79 13.55
CA ILE A 79 4.18 -4.23 13.87
C ILE A 79 5.66 -4.61 13.97
N SER A 80 6.24 -4.45 15.16
CA SER A 80 7.54 -5.08 15.43
C SER A 80 7.31 -6.59 15.44
N SER A 81 7.89 -7.32 14.49
CA SER A 81 8.08 -8.75 14.69
C SER A 81 8.97 -8.94 15.92
N PRO A 82 8.65 -9.84 16.87
CA PRO A 82 9.58 -10.16 17.93
C PRO A 82 10.80 -10.81 17.28
N HIS A 83 11.95 -10.12 17.35
CA HIS A 83 13.22 -10.78 17.10
C HIS A 83 13.37 -11.86 18.17
N SER A 84 13.28 -13.11 17.73
CA SER A 84 13.76 -14.27 18.46
C SER A 84 15.23 -14.04 18.79
N VAL A 85 15.48 -13.70 20.06
CA VAL A 85 16.81 -13.67 20.65
C VAL A 85 17.24 -15.13 20.78
N GLY A 86 18.23 -15.53 19.98
CA GLY A 86 19.01 -16.75 20.17
C GLY A 86 20.07 -16.59 21.25
#